data_AF-A0A1A6GF86-F1
#
_entry.id   AF-A0A1A6GF86-F1
#
_cell.length_a   1.000
_cell.length_b   1.000
_cell.length_c   1.000
_cell.angle_alpha   90.00
_cell.angle_beta   90.00
_cell.angle_gamma   90.00
#
_symmetry.space_group_name_H-M   'P 1'
#
loop_
_entity.id
_entity.type
_entity.pdbx_description
1 polymer ?
#
loop_
_entity_poly.entity_id
_entity_poly.type
_entity_poly.pdbx_seq_one_letter_code
_entity_poly.pdbx_strand_id
1 'polypeptide(L)'
;MTTTDVLDEEWKGYVVQISGGNDKSGFPMKQGNKDSWREKVQILVGGCVLGEQRGGYFWTHRHYCTTVPMPFGPQRAGKVHKACHLSKEDDISQY
;
A
#
# COMPACT_ATOMS: atom_id res chain seq x y z
N MET A 1 5.62 3.74 14.97
CA MET A 1 4.78 4.93 14.72
C MET A 1 5.60 6.12 15.17
N THR A 2 6.06 6.94 14.23
CA THR A 2 6.93 8.08 14.52
C THR A 2 6.08 9.34 14.61
N THR A 3 6.19 10.08 15.71
CA THR A 3 5.54 11.39 15.85
C THR A 3 6.26 12.41 14.97
N THR A 4 5.49 13.29 14.32
CA THR A 4 6.02 14.28 13.37
C THR A 4 6.30 15.65 14.00
N ASP A 5 6.37 15.70 15.33
CA ASP A 5 6.58 16.95 16.09
C ASP A 5 7.92 17.64 15.80
N VAL A 6 8.85 16.93 15.14
CA VAL A 6 10.19 17.42 14.78
C VAL A 6 10.30 17.94 13.34
N LEU A 7 9.27 17.78 12.52
CA LEU A 7 9.30 18.20 11.12
C LEU A 7 8.92 19.68 11.00
N ASP A 8 7.65 20.02 11.23
CA ASP A 8 7.12 21.39 11.21
C ASP A 8 5.83 21.48 12.05
N GLU A 9 5.44 22.69 12.47
CA GLU A 9 4.24 22.92 13.29
C GLU A 9 2.94 22.45 12.61
N GLU A 10 2.87 22.48 11.28
CA GLU A 10 1.72 22.01 10.49
C GLU A 10 1.45 20.50 10.68
N TRP A 11 2.50 19.73 10.95
CA TRP A 11 2.43 18.28 11.12
C TRP A 11 2.43 17.85 12.59
N LYS A 12 2.37 18.80 13.53
CA LYS A 12 2.32 18.49 14.95
C LYS A 12 1.05 17.73 15.30
N GLY A 13 1.18 16.65 16.07
CA GLY A 13 0.06 15.79 16.44
C GLY A 13 -0.35 14.74 15.39
N TYR A 14 0.32 14.68 14.25
CA TYR A 14 0.17 13.56 13.31
C TYR A 14 1.09 12.39 13.68
N VAL A 15 0.60 11.19 13.39
CA VAL A 15 1.38 9.95 13.49
C VAL A 15 1.54 9.40 12.09
N VAL A 16 2.77 9.33 11.61
CA VAL A 16 3.06 8.84 10.26
C VAL A 16 3.66 7.43 10.31
N GLN A 17 3.38 6.66 9.26
CA GLN A 17 4.01 5.38 8.98
C GLN A 17 4.75 5.48 7.65
N ILE A 18 6.06 5.29 7.68
CA ILE A 18 6.89 5.26 6.48
C ILE A 18 6.66 3.92 5.78
N SER A 19 6.04 3.95 4.60
CA SER A 19 5.75 2.74 3.80
C SER A 19 6.91 2.35 2.86
N GLY A 20 7.81 3.29 2.57
CA GLY A 20 8.95 3.09 1.68
C GLY A 20 9.46 4.42 1.13
N GLY A 21 10.28 4.35 0.09
CA GLY A 21 10.84 5.51 -0.59
C GLY A 21 11.68 5.08 -1.78
N ASN A 22 11.97 6.02 -2.68
CA ASN A 22 12.96 5.83 -3.74
C ASN A 22 14.20 6.66 -3.39
N ASP A 23 15.36 6.18 -3.83
CA ASP A 23 16.57 6.96 -3.76
C ASP A 23 16.68 7.96 -4.93
N LYS A 24 17.72 8.80 -4.92
CA LYS A 24 17.95 9.83 -5.96
C LYS A 24 18.14 9.27 -7.37
N SER A 25 18.47 7.99 -7.53
CA SER A 25 18.60 7.36 -8.86
C SER A 25 17.36 6.56 -9.26
N GLY A 26 16.31 6.58 -8.43
CA GLY A 26 15.04 5.93 -8.71
C GLY A 26 14.98 4.45 -8.29
N PHE A 27 15.96 3.93 -7.54
CA PHE A 27 15.84 2.57 -7.01
C PHE A 27 14.91 2.56 -5.79
N PRO A 28 13.97 1.60 -5.72
CA PRO A 28 13.09 1.48 -4.56
C PRO A 28 13.83 0.93 -3.34
N MET A 29 13.53 1.50 -2.18
CA MET A 29 14.00 0.98 -0.90
C MET A 29 13.29 -0.32 -0.56
N LYS A 30 14.04 -1.32 -0.09
CA LYS A 30 13.50 -2.60 0.39
C LYS A 30 13.37 -2.58 1.91
N GLN A 31 12.18 -2.88 2.42
CA GLN A 31 11.96 -3.00 3.86
C GLN A 31 12.84 -4.12 4.45
N GLY A 32 13.44 -3.85 5.61
CA GLY A 32 14.26 -4.82 6.34
C GLY A 32 15.73 -4.85 5.93
N ASN A 33 16.14 -4.11 4.89
CA ASN A 33 17.56 -3.87 4.66
C ASN A 33 18.07 -2.85 5.68
N LYS A 34 19.04 -3.25 6.51
CA LYS A 34 19.65 -2.38 7.52
C LYS A 34 20.88 -1.64 6.98
N ASP A 35 21.40 -2.09 5.84
CA ASP A 35 22.51 -1.47 5.16
C ASP A 35 22.06 -0.18 4.47
N SER A 36 22.78 0.89 4.77
CA SER A 36 22.54 2.21 4.17
C SER A 36 23.05 2.32 2.74
N TRP A 37 23.89 1.38 2.31
CA TRP A 37 24.55 1.37 1.00
C TRP A 37 23.82 0.45 0.01
N ARG A 38 23.97 0.75 -1.28
CA ARG A 38 23.26 0.01 -2.33
C ARG A 38 23.90 -1.35 -2.56
N GLU A 39 23.16 -2.39 -2.23
CA GLU A 39 23.50 -3.77 -2.57
C GLU A 39 22.81 -4.22 -3.87
N LYS A 40 23.57 -4.86 -4.76
CA LYS A 40 22.99 -5.59 -5.90
C LYS A 40 22.44 -6.92 -5.40
N VAL A 41 21.14 -6.97 -5.13
CA VAL A 41 20.44 -8.20 -4.73
C VAL A 41 19.74 -8.81 -5.95
N GLN A 42 20.08 -10.06 -6.30
CA GLN A 42 19.28 -10.85 -7.25
C GLN A 42 18.01 -11.32 -6.55
N ILE A 43 16.84 -10.91 -7.03
CA ILE A 43 15.54 -11.32 -6.49
C ILE A 43 15.00 -12.47 -7.35
N LEU A 44 14.91 -13.66 -6.77
CA LEU A 44 14.23 -14.80 -7.41
C LEU A 44 12.72 -14.50 -7.48
N VAL A 45 12.13 -14.69 -8.66
CA VAL A 45 10.73 -14.33 -8.96
C VAL A 45 9.78 -15.10 -8.04
N GLY A 46 8.98 -14.33 -7.29
CA GLY A 46 8.16 -14.78 -6.16
C GLY A 46 8.03 -13.67 -5.10
N GLY A 47 9.02 -12.78 -5.05
CA GLY A 47 8.90 -11.42 -4.51
C GLY A 47 8.55 -10.42 -5.60
N CYS A 48 8.00 -9.26 -5.22
CA CYS A 48 7.60 -8.17 -6.12
C CYS A 48 8.71 -7.87 -7.15
N VAL A 49 8.49 -8.28 -8.39
CA VAL A 49 9.32 -7.87 -9.52
C VAL A 49 9.07 -6.39 -9.76
N LEU A 50 10.14 -5.61 -9.93
CA LEU A 50 10.10 -4.32 -10.61
C LEU A 50 9.66 -4.59 -12.06
N GLY A 51 8.36 -4.72 -12.28
CA GLY A 51 7.79 -4.72 -13.62
C GLY A 51 8.09 -3.38 -14.27
N GLU A 52 8.41 -3.40 -15.56
CA GLU A 52 8.49 -2.23 -16.42
C GLU A 52 7.30 -1.29 -16.13
N GLN A 53 7.60 -0.05 -15.77
CA GLN A 53 6.62 0.98 -15.41
C GLN A 53 5.75 1.35 -16.63
N ARG A 54 4.74 0.54 -16.95
CA ARG A 54 3.57 1.00 -17.71
C ARG A 54 2.50 1.46 -16.72
N GLY A 55 2.81 2.53 -16.00
CA GLY A 55 1.94 3.12 -14.98
C GLY A 55 2.77 3.68 -13.86
N GLY A 56 3.02 4.99 -13.90
CA GLY A 56 3.70 5.71 -12.84
C GLY A 56 3.05 5.48 -11.48
N TYR A 57 3.86 5.57 -10.43
CA TYR A 57 3.41 5.66 -9.05
C TYR A 57 2.53 6.91 -8.91
N PHE A 58 1.22 6.71 -8.96
CA PHE A 58 0.22 7.77 -8.85
C PHE A 58 0.12 8.19 -7.39
N TRP A 59 0.88 9.22 -7.02
CA TRP A 59 0.68 9.92 -5.75
C TRP A 59 -0.56 10.80 -5.88
N THR A 60 -1.63 10.44 -5.17
CA THR A 60 -2.65 11.44 -4.83
C THR A 60 -2.24 12.08 -3.52
N HIS A 61 -1.97 13.39 -3.56
CA HIS A 61 -2.09 14.21 -2.36
C HIS A 61 -3.56 14.13 -1.93
N ARG A 62 -3.90 13.25 -0.99
CA ARG A 62 -5.25 13.15 -0.43
C ARG A 62 -5.44 14.28 0.59
N HIS A 63 -5.64 15.48 0.08
CA HIS A 63 -6.27 16.55 0.85
C HIS A 63 -7.78 16.23 0.95
N TYR A 64 -8.25 16.13 2.19
CA TYR A 64 -9.66 16.13 2.65
C TYR A 64 -10.67 15.19 1.95
N CYS A 65 -11.13 14.20 2.71
CA CYS A 65 -12.44 13.52 2.63
C CYS A 65 -13.11 13.42 1.25
N THR A 66 -12.67 12.47 0.43
CA THR A 66 -13.58 11.70 -0.42
C THR A 66 -13.25 10.23 -0.26
N THR A 67 -14.20 9.43 0.23
CA THR A 67 -14.05 7.97 0.24
C THR A 67 -14.11 7.51 -1.22
N VAL A 68 -12.94 7.33 -1.85
CA VAL A 68 -12.88 6.80 -3.21
C VAL A 68 -13.43 5.36 -3.17
N PRO A 69 -14.52 5.05 -3.90
CA PRO A 69 -15.08 3.70 -3.91
C PRO A 69 -14.09 2.73 -4.56
N MET A 70 -14.02 1.51 -4.02
CA MET A 70 -13.19 0.46 -4.63
C MET A 70 -13.78 0.09 -6.00
N PRO A 71 -12.97 0.09 -7.09
CA PRO A 71 -13.48 -0.16 -8.43
C PRO A 71 -14.02 -1.59 -8.62
N PHE A 72 -13.56 -2.54 -7.81
CA PHE A 72 -14.01 -3.93 -7.88
C PHE A 72 -14.35 -4.46 -6.50
N GLY A 73 -15.46 -5.21 -6.44
CA GLY A 73 -15.87 -5.93 -5.26
C GLY A 73 -15.08 -7.24 -5.06
N PRO A 74 -15.34 -7.95 -3.96
CA PRO A 74 -14.72 -9.24 -3.70
C PRO A 74 -15.17 -10.29 -4.72
N GLN A 75 -14.22 -10.91 -5.44
CA GLN A 75 -14.55 -11.92 -6.46
C GLN A 75 -14.70 -13.35 -5.90
N ARG A 76 -14.12 -13.63 -4.73
CA ARG A 76 -14.13 -14.99 -4.15
C ARG A 76 -15.31 -15.12 -3.18
N ALA A 77 -16.06 -16.21 -3.29
CA ALA A 77 -17.23 -16.51 -2.45
C ALA A 77 -16.98 -16.20 -0.95
N GLY A 78 -15.95 -16.78 -0.35
CA GLY A 78 -15.65 -16.55 1.07
C GLY A 78 -15.29 -15.10 1.44
N LYS A 79 -14.87 -14.27 0.48
CA LYS A 79 -14.69 -12.82 0.70
C LYS A 79 -16.01 -12.05 0.56
N VAL A 80 -16.92 -12.49 -0.32
CA VAL A 80 -18.29 -11.95 -0.43
C VAL A 80 -19.05 -12.24 0.86
N HIS A 81 -19.02 -13.48 1.35
CA HIS A 81 -19.65 -13.85 2.63
C HIS A 81 -19.20 -12.94 3.78
N LYS A 82 -17.89 -12.67 3.89
CA LYS A 82 -17.34 -11.78 4.92
C LYS A 82 -17.72 -10.32 4.70
N ALA A 83 -17.67 -9.82 3.48
CA ALA A 83 -17.96 -8.41 3.17
C ALA A 83 -19.45 -8.08 3.37
N CYS A 84 -20.34 -9.02 3.05
CA CYS A 84 -21.79 -8.88 3.18
C CYS A 84 -22.35 -9.39 4.52
N HIS A 85 -21.50 -9.87 5.43
CA HIS A 85 -21.88 -10.49 6.71
C HIS A 85 -22.88 -11.66 6.56
N LEU A 86 -22.67 -12.51 5.57
CA LEU A 86 -23.48 -13.69 5.27
C LEU A 86 -22.90 -14.95 5.91
N SER A 87 -23.78 -15.91 6.24
CA SER A 87 -23.43 -17.27 6.64
C SER A 87 -22.99 -18.11 5.43
N LYS A 88 -22.36 -19.26 5.65
CA LYS A 88 -21.81 -20.08 4.56
C LYS A 88 -22.92 -20.68 3.68
N GLU A 89 -24.10 -20.83 4.26
CA GLU A 89 -25.30 -21.41 3.66
C GLU A 89 -26.07 -20.40 2.80
N ASP A 90 -25.78 -19.10 2.93
CA ASP A 90 -26.45 -18.06 2.16
C ASP A 90 -25.99 -18.05 0.69
N ASP A 91 -26.95 -17.91 -0.22
CA ASP A 91 -26.72 -17.83 -1.67
C ASP A 91 -26.16 -16.44 -2.05
N ILE A 92 -24.93 -16.41 -2.54
CA ILE A 92 -24.21 -15.19 -2.90
C ILE A 92 -24.56 -14.64 -4.29
N SER A 93 -25.32 -15.36 -5.12
CA SER A 93 -25.67 -14.90 -6.47
C SER A 93 -26.67 -13.75 -6.47
N GLN A 94 -27.33 -13.54 -5.33
CA GLN A 94 -28.32 -12.49 -5.12
C GLN A 94 -27.70 -11.14 -4.70
N TYR A 95 -26.36 -11.09 -4.56
CA TYR A 95 -25.58 -9.93 -4.08
C TYR A 95 -24.44 -9.59 -5.04
#